data_AF-A0A7C5MIJ0-F1
#
_entry.id   AF-A0A7C5MIJ0-F1
#
_cell.length_a   1.000
_cell.length_b   1.000
_cell.length_c   1.000
_cell.angle_alpha   90.00
_cell.angle_beta   90.00
_cell.angle_gamma   90.00
#
_symmetry.space_group_name_H-M   'P 1'
#
loop_
_entity.id
_entity.type
_entity.pdbx_description
1 polymer ?
#
loop_
_entity_poly.entity_id
_entity_poly.type
_entity_poly.pdbx_seq_one_letter_code
_entity_poly.pdbx_strand_id
1 'polypeptide(L)'
;MKLDDKKVKILLKEYSKDEQKAKELKNELSTYIYYFPKLAYKRDFDFCGDFYLYVIERIESILKNFPPDADVKFQTWFNYVLKNQYLNFLRFNREENFVKLSFDDYKDEIFIDFFDEPEMEEKKIFKVFENIDGVDRAILKLYYIPEMLETTDLKLISKYFSMSVSNVLELQRKIINHQKSEFQKVKELSSKVKEINSIIVELKYKLYKDSSRLDEKNEIMLKIARLEAKRFKIVKKIVSLNDGVFQAFSTIFDSRKKAQYRLKIAREKFRFYFLKLKKEGLIE
;
A
#
# COMPACT_ATOMS: atom_id res chain seq x y z
N MET A 1 -12.37 0.92 19.01
CA MET A 1 -13.80 0.68 19.30
C MET A 1 -14.13 -0.80 19.11
N LYS A 2 -15.07 -1.31 19.90
CA LYS A 2 -15.65 -2.65 19.71
C LYS A 2 -17.11 -2.47 19.30
N LEU A 3 -17.54 -3.17 18.25
CA LEU A 3 -18.95 -3.23 17.87
C LEU A 3 -19.60 -4.40 18.62
N ASP A 4 -20.81 -4.21 19.11
CA ASP A 4 -21.60 -5.31 19.67
C ASP A 4 -22.16 -6.15 18.52
N ASP A 5 -21.55 -7.32 18.33
CA ASP A 5 -21.89 -8.25 17.25
C ASP A 5 -23.36 -8.70 17.28
N LYS A 6 -23.91 -8.95 18.48
CA LYS A 6 -25.28 -9.42 18.64
C LYS A 6 -26.26 -8.31 18.29
N LYS A 7 -26.01 -7.10 18.81
CA LYS A 7 -26.83 -5.91 18.54
C LYS A 7 -26.85 -5.58 17.04
N VAL A 8 -25.69 -5.56 16.40
CA VAL A 8 -25.56 -5.22 14.97
C VAL A 8 -26.22 -6.26 14.07
N LYS A 9 -26.10 -7.57 14.38
CA LYS A 9 -26.77 -8.63 13.62
C LYS A 9 -28.30 -8.58 13.74
N ILE A 10 -28.83 -8.23 14.91
CA ILE A 10 -30.27 -8.02 15.10
C ILE A 10 -30.76 -6.84 14.24
N LEU A 11 -30.05 -5.71 14.30
CA LEU A 11 -30.38 -4.52 13.52
C LEU A 11 -30.29 -4.79 12.00
N LEU A 12 -29.32 -5.59 11.54
CA LEU A 12 -29.19 -5.98 10.13
C LEU A 12 -30.32 -6.86 9.60
N LYS A 13 -30.93 -7.70 10.45
CA LYS A 13 -32.09 -8.53 10.05
C LYS A 13 -33.34 -7.71 9.75
N GLU A 14 -33.45 -6.55 10.39
CA GLU A 14 -34.62 -5.67 10.30
C GLU A 14 -34.37 -4.39 9.49
N TYR A 15 -33.10 -4.17 9.11
CA TYR A 15 -32.61 -3.01 8.36
C TYR A 15 -33.38 -2.72 7.06
N SER A 16 -33.92 -3.74 6.39
CA SER A 16 -34.69 -3.59 5.14
C SER A 16 -36.19 -3.36 5.34
N LYS A 17 -36.68 -3.47 6.59
CA LYS A 17 -38.13 -3.42 6.92
C LYS A 17 -38.50 -2.24 7.81
N ASP A 18 -37.54 -1.66 8.53
CA ASP A 18 -37.78 -0.60 9.51
C ASP A 18 -36.74 0.53 9.36
N GLU A 19 -37.22 1.71 8.96
CA GLU A 19 -36.41 2.92 8.74
C GLU A 19 -35.75 3.42 10.05
N GLN A 20 -36.39 3.17 11.19
CA GLN A 20 -35.89 3.59 12.50
C GLN A 20 -34.70 2.71 12.93
N LYS A 21 -34.79 1.40 12.69
CA LYS A 21 -33.65 0.47 12.90
C LYS A 21 -32.51 0.69 11.91
N ALA A 22 -32.81 1.14 10.68
CA ALA A 22 -31.80 1.53 9.72
C ALA A 22 -31.01 2.77 10.17
N LYS A 23 -31.69 3.78 10.73
CA LYS A 23 -31.02 4.94 11.35
C LYS A 23 -30.18 4.55 12.56
N GLU A 24 -30.69 3.65 13.40
CA GLU A 24 -29.97 3.18 14.58
C GLU A 24 -28.70 2.39 14.22
N LEU A 25 -28.77 1.52 13.20
CA LEU A 25 -27.62 0.82 12.66
C LEU A 25 -26.59 1.78 12.05
N LYS A 26 -27.04 2.78 11.27
CA LYS A 26 -26.14 3.79 10.70
C LYS A 26 -25.39 4.52 11.80
N ASN A 27 -26.07 4.97 12.86
CA ASN A 27 -25.43 5.66 13.99
C ASN A 27 -24.35 4.81 14.69
N GLU A 28 -24.63 3.52 14.93
CA GLU A 28 -23.66 2.59 15.53
C GLU A 28 -22.41 2.39 14.65
N LEU A 29 -22.61 2.35 13.32
CA LEU A 29 -21.51 2.20 12.37
C LEU A 29 -20.79 3.52 12.10
N SER A 30 -21.46 4.67 12.20
CA SER A 30 -20.92 5.97 11.80
C SER A 30 -19.66 6.33 12.57
N THR A 31 -19.68 6.21 13.89
CA THR A 31 -18.48 6.46 14.71
C THR A 31 -17.37 5.47 14.38
N TYR A 32 -17.71 4.20 14.12
CA TYR A 32 -16.73 3.19 13.75
C TYR A 32 -16.05 3.48 12.40
N ILE A 33 -16.84 3.88 11.40
CA ILE A 33 -16.37 4.25 10.06
C ILE A 33 -15.48 5.50 10.14
N TYR A 34 -15.94 6.54 10.85
CA TYR A 34 -15.22 7.81 10.96
C TYR A 34 -13.83 7.63 11.56
N TYR A 35 -13.70 6.87 12.65
CA TYR A 35 -12.41 6.67 13.30
C TYR A 35 -11.56 5.57 12.66
N PHE A 36 -12.06 4.83 11.66
CA PHE A 36 -11.33 3.72 11.06
C PHE A 36 -9.99 4.13 10.43
N PRO A 37 -9.89 5.19 9.59
CA PRO A 37 -8.61 5.63 9.02
C PRO A 37 -7.59 6.04 10.09
N LYS A 38 -8.05 6.72 11.14
CA LYS A 38 -7.21 7.13 12.26
C LYS A 38 -6.67 5.94 13.05
N LEU A 39 -7.52 4.96 13.36
CA LEU A 39 -7.13 3.79 14.16
C LEU A 39 -6.29 2.78 13.38
N ALA A 40 -6.61 2.55 12.10
CA ALA A 40 -5.94 1.54 11.29
C ALA A 40 -4.70 2.09 10.54
N TYR A 41 -4.70 3.37 10.20
CA TYR A 41 -3.70 3.99 9.31
C TYR A 41 -3.18 5.34 9.80
N LYS A 42 -3.49 5.74 11.05
CA LYS A 42 -2.99 6.97 11.70
C LYS A 42 -3.25 8.27 10.93
N ARG A 43 -4.35 8.33 10.17
CA ARG A 43 -4.73 9.54 9.42
C ARG A 43 -5.28 10.65 10.33
N ASP A 44 -5.17 11.89 9.87
CA ASP A 44 -5.76 13.07 10.51
C ASP A 44 -7.29 13.05 10.45
N PHE A 45 -7.92 14.01 11.12
CA PHE A 45 -9.37 14.07 11.25
C PHE A 45 -10.07 14.57 9.99
N ASP A 46 -9.40 15.35 9.15
CA ASP A 46 -9.96 15.86 7.90
C ASP A 46 -10.12 14.70 6.91
N PHE A 47 -9.06 13.88 6.76
CA PHE A 47 -9.10 12.63 6.00
C PHE A 47 -10.17 11.67 6.52
N CYS A 48 -10.37 11.61 7.84
CA CYS A 48 -11.42 10.77 8.44
C CYS A 48 -12.82 11.25 8.07
N GLY A 49 -13.04 12.56 7.97
CA GLY A 49 -14.27 13.17 7.50
C GLY A 49 -14.57 12.79 6.05
N ASP A 50 -13.60 12.96 5.16
CA ASP A 50 -13.78 12.65 3.73
C ASP A 50 -14.03 11.16 3.50
N PHE A 51 -13.26 10.30 4.18
CA PHE A 51 -13.47 8.86 4.12
C PHE A 51 -14.84 8.45 4.67
N TYR A 52 -15.30 9.10 5.74
CA TYR A 52 -16.62 8.84 6.30
C TYR A 52 -17.73 9.15 5.29
N LEU A 53 -17.67 10.31 4.63
CA LEU A 53 -18.65 10.69 3.60
C LEU A 53 -18.64 9.69 2.44
N TYR A 54 -17.45 9.30 1.97
CA TYR A 54 -17.30 8.31 0.91
C TYR A 54 -17.94 6.95 1.23
N VAL A 55 -17.81 6.48 2.48
CA VAL A 55 -18.34 5.18 2.90
C VAL A 55 -19.83 5.27 3.24
N ILE A 56 -20.28 6.33 3.92
CA ILE A 56 -21.66 6.43 4.41
C ILE A 56 -22.66 6.51 3.26
N GLU A 57 -22.31 7.16 2.15
CA GLU A 57 -23.12 7.19 0.92
C GLU A 57 -23.34 5.80 0.31
N ARG A 58 -22.44 4.85 0.59
CA ARG A 58 -22.45 3.49 0.02
C ARG A 58 -22.84 2.43 1.04
N ILE A 59 -23.15 2.85 2.27
CA ILE A 59 -23.31 1.94 3.40
C ILE A 59 -24.43 0.93 3.16
N GLU A 60 -25.50 1.33 2.49
CA GLU A 60 -26.64 0.45 2.24
C GLU A 60 -26.28 -0.70 1.30
N SER A 61 -25.54 -0.41 0.24
CA SER A 61 -25.02 -1.42 -0.69
C SER A 61 -24.00 -2.33 0.00
N ILE A 62 -23.15 -1.76 0.84
CA ILE A 62 -22.17 -2.51 1.65
C ILE A 62 -22.88 -3.51 2.56
N LEU A 63 -23.87 -3.05 3.34
CA LEU A 63 -24.56 -3.87 4.34
C LEU A 63 -25.38 -5.01 3.74
N LYS A 64 -25.93 -4.85 2.52
CA LYS A 64 -26.62 -5.92 1.78
C LYS A 64 -25.75 -7.15 1.54
N ASN A 65 -24.43 -6.99 1.51
CA ASN A 65 -23.48 -8.08 1.24
C ASN A 65 -23.11 -8.90 2.48
N PHE A 66 -23.64 -8.56 3.66
CA PHE A 66 -23.41 -9.33 4.88
C PHE A 66 -24.62 -10.24 5.19
N PRO A 67 -24.46 -11.57 5.20
CA PRO A 67 -25.50 -12.48 5.69
C PRO A 67 -25.61 -12.37 7.23
N PRO A 68 -26.76 -11.94 7.78
CA PRO A 68 -26.90 -11.74 9.23
C PRO A 68 -26.74 -13.02 10.07
N ASP A 69 -27.04 -14.17 9.46
CA ASP A 69 -26.93 -15.50 10.09
C ASP A 69 -25.53 -16.11 9.95
N ALA A 70 -24.54 -15.38 9.43
CA ALA A 70 -23.19 -15.89 9.32
C ALA A 70 -22.52 -16.05 10.70
N ASP A 71 -21.75 -17.14 10.87
CA ASP A 71 -20.94 -17.41 12.08
C ASP A 71 -19.78 -16.42 12.27
N VAL A 72 -19.47 -15.63 11.24
CA VAL A 72 -18.42 -14.61 11.31
C VAL A 72 -18.91 -13.39 12.09
N LYS A 73 -18.07 -12.86 12.97
CA LYS A 73 -18.34 -11.58 13.64
C LYS A 73 -18.44 -10.47 12.59
N PHE A 74 -19.53 -9.71 12.63
CA PHE A 74 -19.76 -8.54 11.80
C PHE A 74 -18.57 -7.59 11.83
N GLN A 75 -18.00 -7.29 13.01
CA GLN A 75 -16.84 -6.41 13.12
C GLN A 75 -15.64 -6.90 12.29
N THR A 76 -15.41 -8.22 12.24
CA THR A 76 -14.31 -8.82 11.48
C THR A 76 -14.52 -8.66 9.98
N TRP A 77 -15.74 -8.92 9.50
CA TRP A 77 -16.12 -8.70 8.10
C TRP A 77 -16.07 -7.21 7.74
N PHE A 78 -16.61 -6.36 8.61
CA PHE A 78 -16.74 -4.93 8.36
C PHE A 78 -15.37 -4.24 8.33
N ASN A 79 -14.42 -4.64 9.18
CA ASN A 79 -13.03 -4.20 9.08
C ASN A 79 -12.38 -4.51 7.73
N TYR A 80 -12.67 -5.69 7.17
CA TYR A 80 -12.18 -6.07 5.86
C TYR A 80 -12.81 -5.21 4.76
N VAL A 81 -14.12 -4.96 4.85
CA VAL A 81 -14.82 -4.09 3.90
C VAL A 81 -14.30 -2.65 3.98
N LEU A 82 -14.19 -2.06 5.17
CA LEU A 82 -13.67 -0.71 5.36
C LEU A 82 -12.24 -0.57 4.89
N LYS A 83 -11.41 -1.61 5.04
CA LYS A 83 -10.07 -1.64 4.46
C LYS A 83 -10.10 -1.56 2.94
N ASN A 84 -10.98 -2.31 2.28
CA ASN A 84 -11.09 -2.25 0.82
C ASN A 84 -11.67 -0.91 0.36
N GLN A 85 -12.66 -0.37 1.07
CA GLN A 85 -13.19 0.96 0.81
C GLN A 85 -12.11 2.03 1.00
N TYR A 86 -11.25 1.89 2.00
CA TYR A 86 -10.11 2.79 2.23
C TYR A 86 -9.12 2.76 1.07
N LEU A 87 -8.79 1.58 0.55
CA LEU A 87 -7.92 1.46 -0.62
C LEU A 87 -8.57 2.03 -1.89
N ASN A 88 -9.89 1.86 -2.05
CA ASN A 88 -10.63 2.43 -3.17
C ASN A 88 -10.75 3.95 -3.06
N PHE A 89 -10.96 4.48 -1.86
CA PHE A 89 -10.98 5.90 -1.56
C PHE A 89 -9.62 6.54 -1.88
N LEU A 90 -8.52 5.90 -1.51
CA LEU A 90 -7.17 6.35 -1.88
C LEU A 90 -6.94 6.34 -3.40
N ARG A 91 -7.54 5.41 -4.16
CA ARG A 91 -7.45 5.38 -5.62
C ARG A 91 -8.29 6.49 -6.25
N PHE A 92 -9.52 6.67 -5.77
CA PHE A 92 -10.44 7.72 -6.19
C PHE A 92 -9.85 9.12 -5.95
N ASN A 93 -9.31 9.38 -4.75
CA ASN A 93 -8.66 10.64 -4.43
C ASN A 93 -7.34 10.86 -5.17
N ARG A 94 -6.69 9.81 -5.73
CA ARG A 94 -5.51 9.99 -6.59
C ARG A 94 -5.86 10.51 -7.98
N GLU A 95 -7.05 10.21 -8.48
CA GLU A 95 -7.53 10.71 -9.78
C GLU A 95 -7.99 12.18 -9.68
N GLU A 96 -8.59 12.60 -8.56
CA GLU A 96 -9.03 14.00 -8.36
C GLU A 96 -7.94 14.95 -7.82
N ASN A 97 -6.93 14.47 -7.07
CA ASN A 97 -5.89 15.33 -6.48
C ASN A 97 -4.71 15.66 -7.42
N PHE A 98 -4.92 15.71 -8.73
CA PHE A 98 -3.90 16.23 -9.64
C PHE A 98 -3.69 17.76 -9.49
N VAL A 99 -4.50 18.47 -8.69
CA VAL A 99 -4.38 19.92 -8.50
C VAL A 99 -4.66 20.35 -7.05
N LYS A 100 -3.57 20.49 -6.27
CA LYS A 100 -3.27 21.47 -5.18
C LYS A 100 -2.59 20.78 -3.98
N LEU A 101 -1.26 20.78 -4.01
CA LEU A 101 -0.45 20.51 -2.83
C LEU A 101 -0.37 21.79 -1.99
N SER A 102 -0.91 21.76 -0.77
CA SER A 102 -0.63 22.73 0.29
C SER A 102 0.68 22.37 0.99
N PHE A 103 1.43 23.37 1.44
CA PHE A 103 2.70 23.20 2.16
C PHE A 103 2.55 22.52 3.54
N ASP A 104 1.32 22.40 4.06
CA ASP A 104 1.06 21.93 5.43
C ASP A 104 0.76 20.42 5.56
N ASP A 105 0.54 19.69 4.45
CA ASP A 105 0.25 18.23 4.48
C ASP A 105 1.51 17.36 4.67
N TYR A 106 2.64 17.95 5.04
CA TYR A 106 3.96 17.30 5.08
C TYR A 106 4.31 16.58 6.39
N LYS A 107 3.31 16.32 7.25
CA LYS A 107 3.50 15.50 8.46
C LYS A 107 2.74 14.19 8.30
N ASP A 108 3.51 13.12 8.42
CA ASP A 108 3.10 11.72 8.61
C ASP A 108 2.87 10.86 7.35
N GLU A 109 3.91 10.05 7.10
CA GLU A 109 3.85 8.68 6.61
C GLU A 109 2.99 8.43 5.35
N ILE A 110 3.54 8.81 4.20
CA ILE A 110 3.35 8.02 2.97
C ILE A 110 4.71 7.78 2.32
N PHE A 111 5.30 6.60 2.59
CA PHE A 111 6.26 6.00 1.65
C PHE A 111 5.48 5.62 0.39
N ILE A 112 5.35 6.54 -0.56
CA ILE A 112 5.18 6.17 -1.97
C ILE A 112 6.59 5.95 -2.48
N ASP A 113 6.94 4.70 -2.77
CA ASP A 113 8.09 4.45 -3.62
C ASP A 113 7.74 5.00 -4.99
N PHE A 114 8.36 6.12 -5.37
CA PHE A 114 8.03 6.84 -6.60
C PHE A 114 8.21 5.92 -7.83
N PHE A 115 9.09 4.92 -7.72
CA PHE A 115 9.36 3.89 -8.72
C PHE A 115 8.27 2.81 -8.87
N ASP A 116 7.22 2.81 -8.05
CA ASP A 116 6.10 1.84 -8.15
C ASP A 116 4.96 2.32 -9.07
N GLU A 117 5.13 3.43 -9.80
CA GLU A 117 4.16 3.82 -10.82
C GLU A 117 4.22 2.88 -12.03
N PRO A 118 3.10 2.24 -12.43
CA PRO A 118 3.06 1.28 -13.53
C PRO A 118 3.36 1.87 -14.92
N GLU A 119 3.63 3.18 -15.02
CA GLU A 119 3.82 3.93 -16.27
C GLU A 119 5.19 4.65 -16.37
N MET A 120 6.10 4.48 -15.40
CA MET A 120 7.43 5.06 -15.49
C MET A 120 8.33 4.23 -16.42
N GLU A 121 8.31 4.56 -17.71
CA GLU A 121 9.25 4.01 -18.67
C GLU A 121 10.69 4.36 -18.27
N GLU A 122 11.60 3.41 -18.47
CA GLU A 122 13.04 3.54 -18.17
C GLU A 122 13.65 4.83 -18.76
N LYS A 123 13.23 5.21 -19.98
CA LYS A 123 13.65 6.44 -20.66
C LYS A 123 13.27 7.71 -19.88
N LYS A 124 12.12 7.74 -19.20
CA LYS A 124 11.67 8.89 -18.40
C LYS A 124 12.53 9.01 -17.14
N ILE A 125 12.85 7.89 -16.49
CA ILE A 125 13.73 7.84 -15.32
C ILE A 125 15.12 8.38 -15.67
N PHE A 126 15.69 7.98 -16.80
CA PHE A 126 16.98 8.49 -17.26
C PHE A 126 16.98 10.00 -17.49
N LYS A 127 15.97 10.53 -18.21
CA LYS A 127 15.82 11.97 -18.42
C LYS A 127 15.75 12.73 -17.09
N VAL A 128 15.07 12.19 -16.09
CA VAL A 128 15.04 12.82 -14.76
C VAL A 128 16.43 12.80 -14.13
N PHE A 129 17.15 11.67 -14.15
CA PHE A 129 18.50 11.59 -13.60
C PHE A 129 19.51 12.51 -14.28
N GLU A 130 19.39 12.74 -15.59
CA GLU A 130 20.20 13.72 -16.31
C GLU A 130 20.01 15.15 -15.79
N ASN A 131 18.83 15.45 -15.23
CA ASN A 131 18.50 16.76 -14.68
C ASN A 131 18.78 16.88 -13.17
N ILE A 132 19.10 15.78 -12.47
CA ILE A 132 19.50 15.82 -11.07
C ILE A 132 21.03 15.92 -10.99
N ASP A 133 21.51 17.04 -10.48
CA ASP A 133 22.94 17.24 -10.30
C ASP A 133 23.49 16.63 -9.01
N GLY A 134 24.74 16.17 -9.10
CA GLY A 134 25.60 15.89 -7.96
C GLY A 134 25.30 14.58 -7.23
N VAL A 135 25.59 14.58 -5.93
CA VAL A 135 25.58 13.36 -5.10
C VAL A 135 24.19 12.76 -4.94
N ASP A 136 23.13 13.55 -5.03
CA ASP A 136 21.76 13.06 -4.83
C ASP A 136 21.34 12.10 -5.96
N ARG A 137 21.75 12.37 -7.21
CA ARG A 137 21.60 11.43 -8.33
C ARG A 137 22.32 10.12 -8.05
N ALA A 138 23.58 10.20 -7.62
CA ALA A 138 24.41 9.04 -7.34
C ALA A 138 23.84 8.21 -6.16
N ILE A 139 23.30 8.86 -5.13
CA ILE A 139 22.61 8.22 -3.99
C ILE A 139 21.36 7.48 -4.46
N LEU A 140 20.54 8.09 -5.33
CA LEU A 140 19.35 7.44 -5.87
C LEU A 140 19.70 6.25 -6.73
N LYS A 141 20.66 6.40 -7.65
CA LYS A 141 21.17 5.28 -8.47
C LYS A 141 21.68 4.16 -7.57
N LEU A 142 22.53 4.46 -6.59
CA LEU A 142 23.07 3.45 -5.66
C LEU A 142 21.97 2.68 -4.91
N TYR A 143 20.90 3.35 -4.48
CA TYR A 143 19.84 2.71 -3.71
C TYR A 143 18.86 1.91 -4.57
N TYR A 144 18.45 2.48 -5.70
CA TYR A 144 17.36 1.93 -6.53
C TYR A 144 17.84 1.12 -7.71
N ILE A 145 18.85 1.62 -8.42
CA ILE A 145 19.32 1.03 -9.68
C ILE A 145 20.86 1.00 -9.69
N PRO A 146 21.48 0.28 -8.74
CA PRO A 146 22.92 0.30 -8.55
C PRO A 146 23.69 -0.14 -9.80
N GLU A 147 23.09 -0.93 -10.69
CA GLU A 147 23.65 -1.34 -11.97
C GLU A 147 23.92 -0.16 -12.93
N MET A 148 23.22 0.96 -12.76
CA MET A 148 23.34 2.16 -13.60
C MET A 148 24.33 3.21 -13.06
N LEU A 149 25.11 2.87 -12.03
CA LEU A 149 26.17 3.74 -11.53
C LEU A 149 27.31 3.85 -12.55
N GLU A 150 27.60 5.08 -12.94
CA GLU A 150 28.72 5.39 -13.83
C GLU A 150 29.99 5.71 -13.03
N THR A 151 31.14 5.74 -13.72
CA THR A 151 32.43 6.13 -13.12
C THR A 151 32.38 7.50 -12.44
N THR A 152 31.59 8.43 -12.97
CA THR A 152 31.35 9.75 -12.40
C THR A 152 30.59 9.66 -11.07
N ASP A 153 29.55 8.84 -10.99
CA ASP A 153 28.76 8.60 -9.78
C ASP A 153 29.60 7.92 -8.69
N LEU A 154 30.42 6.93 -9.05
CA LEU A 154 31.33 6.26 -8.12
C LEU A 154 32.33 7.23 -7.49
N LYS A 155 32.90 8.14 -8.29
CA LYS A 155 33.80 9.20 -7.80
C LYS A 155 33.07 10.20 -6.90
N LEU A 156 31.83 10.57 -7.22
CA LEU A 156 31.01 11.45 -6.39
C LEU A 156 30.72 10.83 -5.02
N ILE A 157 30.31 9.56 -4.97
CA ILE A 157 30.06 8.83 -3.72
C ILE A 157 31.35 8.70 -2.91
N SER A 158 32.45 8.29 -3.56
CA SER A 158 33.77 8.16 -2.92
C SER A 158 34.22 9.47 -2.27
N LYS A 159 34.10 10.60 -2.98
CA LYS A 159 34.45 11.93 -2.46
C LYS A 159 33.51 12.35 -1.33
N TYR A 160 32.20 12.18 -1.50
CA TYR A 160 31.20 12.68 -0.54
C TYR A 160 31.23 11.94 0.79
N PHE A 161 31.43 10.62 0.77
CA PHE A 161 31.49 9.78 1.97
C PHE A 161 32.93 9.47 2.42
N SER A 162 33.93 10.11 1.82
CA SER A 162 35.35 9.92 2.15
C SER A 162 35.77 8.44 2.19
N MET A 163 35.35 7.67 1.18
CA MET A 163 35.64 6.24 1.07
C MET A 163 36.33 5.90 -0.25
N SER A 164 37.06 4.79 -0.29
CA SER A 164 37.71 4.34 -1.53
C SER A 164 36.66 3.94 -2.57
N VAL A 165 36.98 4.12 -3.86
CA VAL A 165 36.13 3.63 -4.96
C VAL A 165 35.90 2.12 -4.85
N SER A 166 36.89 1.37 -4.35
CA SER A 166 36.75 -0.08 -4.11
C SER A 166 35.65 -0.38 -3.09
N ASN A 167 35.54 0.39 -2.01
CA ASN A 167 34.49 0.20 -1.01
C ASN A 167 33.10 0.54 -1.59
N VAL A 168 33.02 1.55 -2.47
CA VAL A 168 31.76 1.88 -3.17
C VAL A 168 31.32 0.73 -4.07
N LEU A 169 32.24 0.12 -4.81
CA LEU A 169 31.96 -1.04 -5.67
C LEU A 169 31.53 -2.27 -4.85
N GLU A 170 32.15 -2.50 -3.69
CA GLU A 170 31.74 -3.59 -2.79
C GLU A 170 30.32 -3.38 -2.27
N LEU A 171 30.01 -2.15 -1.85
CA LEU A 171 28.65 -1.77 -1.43
C LEU A 171 27.64 -1.95 -2.57
N GLN A 172 27.97 -1.49 -3.78
CA GLN A 172 27.13 -1.66 -4.96
C GLN A 172 26.79 -3.14 -5.18
N ARG A 173 27.81 -4.02 -5.16
CA ARG A 173 27.62 -5.47 -5.28
C ARG A 173 26.75 -6.04 -4.17
N LYS A 174 26.93 -5.57 -2.94
CA LYS A 174 26.12 -6.00 -1.79
C LYS A 174 24.65 -5.62 -1.97
N ILE A 175 24.36 -4.40 -2.42
CA ILE A 175 22.99 -3.93 -2.70
C ILE A 175 22.38 -4.78 -3.83
N ILE A 176 23.09 -4.97 -4.95
CA ILE A 176 22.62 -5.81 -6.08
C ILE A 176 22.28 -7.22 -5.61
N ASN A 177 23.14 -7.83 -4.78
CA ASN A 177 22.90 -9.18 -4.26
C ASN A 177 21.66 -9.24 -3.35
N HIS A 178 21.44 -8.22 -2.51
CA HIS A 178 20.23 -8.11 -1.71
C HIS A 178 18.99 -7.95 -2.59
N GLN A 179 19.03 -7.06 -3.60
CA GLN A 179 17.91 -6.87 -4.54
C GLN A 179 17.58 -8.15 -5.30
N LYS A 180 18.58 -8.89 -5.82
CA LYS A 180 18.37 -10.19 -6.48
C LYS A 180 17.74 -11.22 -5.55
N SER A 181 18.20 -11.31 -4.30
CA SER A 181 17.63 -12.21 -3.30
C SER A 181 16.18 -11.85 -2.96
N GLU A 182 15.89 -10.55 -2.81
CA GLU A 182 14.53 -10.06 -2.54
C GLU A 182 13.62 -10.30 -3.74
N PHE A 183 14.07 -10.03 -4.96
CA PHE A 183 13.32 -10.31 -6.18
C PHE A 183 12.94 -11.79 -6.30
N GLN A 184 13.87 -12.70 -6.03
CA GLN A 184 13.59 -14.13 -6.04
C GLN A 184 12.53 -14.51 -4.98
N LYS A 185 12.63 -13.97 -3.76
CA LYS A 185 11.62 -14.17 -2.71
C LYS A 185 10.26 -13.60 -3.11
N VAL A 186 10.23 -12.41 -3.71
CA VAL A 186 8.99 -11.78 -4.22
C VAL A 186 8.36 -12.66 -5.28
N LYS A 187 9.13 -13.19 -6.23
CA LYS A 187 8.64 -14.10 -7.28
C LYS A 187 8.01 -15.37 -6.68
N GLU A 188 8.69 -16.00 -5.72
CA GLU A 188 8.19 -17.20 -5.03
C GLU A 188 6.91 -16.93 -4.23
N LEU A 189 6.89 -15.85 -3.45
CA LEU A 189 5.72 -15.46 -2.66
C LEU A 189 4.55 -15.04 -3.58
N SER A 190 4.83 -14.37 -4.70
CA SER A 190 3.83 -13.97 -5.69
C SER A 190 3.21 -15.18 -6.40
N SER A 191 3.99 -16.21 -6.71
CA SER A 191 3.46 -17.48 -7.24
C SER A 191 2.49 -18.13 -6.26
N LYS A 192 2.85 -18.19 -4.97
CA LYS A 192 1.96 -18.70 -3.91
C LYS A 192 0.68 -17.87 -3.77
N VAL A 193 0.74 -16.55 -3.96
CA VAL A 193 -0.45 -15.68 -3.98
C VAL A 193 -1.33 -15.98 -5.20
N LYS A 194 -0.74 -16.19 -6.38
CA LYS A 194 -1.48 -16.57 -7.60
C LYS A 194 -2.22 -17.91 -7.41
N GLU A 195 -1.55 -18.92 -6.87
CA GLU A 195 -2.17 -20.22 -6.56
C GLU A 195 -3.32 -20.10 -5.55
N ILE A 196 -3.14 -19.31 -4.48
CA ILE A 196 -4.22 -19.08 -3.52
C ILE A 196 -5.40 -18.35 -4.19
N ASN A 197 -5.12 -17.39 -5.07
CA ASN A 197 -6.16 -16.64 -5.77
C ASN A 197 -6.95 -17.51 -6.74
N SER A 198 -6.33 -18.43 -7.49
CA SER A 198 -7.06 -19.34 -8.37
C SER A 198 -8.05 -20.20 -7.58
N ILE A 199 -7.60 -20.77 -6.45
CA ILE A 199 -8.46 -21.57 -5.57
C ILE A 199 -9.61 -20.72 -5.02
N ILE A 200 -9.34 -19.48 -4.57
CA ILE A 200 -10.39 -18.58 -4.06
C ILE A 200 -11.42 -18.27 -5.16
N VAL A 201 -10.99 -18.03 -6.40
CA VAL A 201 -11.89 -17.74 -7.53
C VAL A 201 -12.79 -18.95 -7.81
N GLU A 202 -12.23 -20.15 -7.86
CA GLU A 202 -13.00 -21.39 -8.04
C GLU A 202 -14.03 -21.61 -6.92
N LEU A 203 -13.62 -21.41 -5.66
CA LEU A 203 -14.51 -21.55 -4.51
C LEU A 203 -15.63 -20.50 -4.52
N LYS A 204 -15.32 -19.24 -4.90
CA LYS A 204 -16.33 -18.20 -5.08
C LYS A 204 -17.31 -18.58 -6.19
N TYR A 205 -16.82 -19.09 -7.32
CA TYR A 205 -17.69 -19.53 -8.41
C TYR A 205 -18.67 -20.63 -7.96
N LYS A 206 -18.18 -21.64 -7.24
CA LYS A 206 -19.03 -22.69 -6.64
C LYS A 206 -20.07 -22.12 -5.67
N LEU A 207 -19.68 -21.16 -4.83
CA LEU A 207 -20.58 -20.48 -3.90
C LEU A 207 -21.76 -19.78 -4.60
N TYR A 208 -21.50 -19.13 -5.74
CA TYR A 208 -22.49 -18.34 -6.48
C TYR A 208 -23.33 -19.15 -7.47
N LYS A 209 -22.82 -20.27 -7.99
CA LYS A 209 -23.50 -21.07 -9.02
C LYS A 209 -24.27 -22.27 -8.48
N ASP A 210 -23.85 -22.86 -7.36
CA ASP A 210 -24.54 -24.03 -6.82
C ASP A 210 -25.75 -23.64 -5.94
N SER A 211 -26.87 -24.32 -6.19
CA SER A 211 -28.02 -24.47 -5.29
C SER A 211 -27.72 -25.46 -4.16
N SER A 212 -26.48 -25.48 -3.68
CA SER A 212 -25.98 -26.30 -2.59
C SER A 212 -26.62 -25.93 -1.25
N ARG A 213 -26.72 -26.93 -0.35
CA ARG A 213 -27.27 -26.76 1.00
C ARG A 213 -26.47 -25.72 1.78
N LEU A 214 -27.11 -25.05 2.73
CA LEU A 214 -26.52 -23.96 3.53
C LEU A 214 -25.19 -24.37 4.19
N ASP A 215 -25.12 -25.62 4.67
CA ASP A 215 -23.93 -26.17 5.34
C ASP A 215 -22.72 -26.26 4.40
N GLU A 216 -22.92 -26.65 3.14
CA GLU A 216 -21.86 -26.71 2.13
C GLU A 216 -21.35 -25.31 1.75
N LYS A 217 -22.25 -24.32 1.69
CA LYS A 217 -21.90 -22.92 1.47
C LYS A 217 -21.07 -22.36 2.63
N ASN A 218 -21.43 -22.72 3.86
CA ASN A 218 -20.68 -22.33 5.06
C ASN A 218 -19.26 -22.92 5.06
N GLU A 219 -19.09 -24.19 4.69
CA GLU A 219 -17.76 -24.78 4.54
C GLU A 219 -16.91 -24.06 3.49
N ILE A 220 -17.50 -23.73 2.34
CA ILE A 220 -16.83 -23.00 1.26
C ILE A 220 -16.39 -21.61 1.76
N MET A 221 -17.28 -20.89 2.45
CA MET A 221 -16.94 -19.58 3.03
C MET A 221 -15.80 -19.66 4.05
N LEU A 222 -15.80 -20.67 4.92
CA LEU A 222 -14.72 -20.90 5.89
C LEU A 222 -13.38 -21.19 5.19
N LYS A 223 -13.39 -22.00 4.12
CA LYS A 223 -12.20 -22.29 3.31
C LYS A 223 -11.67 -21.03 2.64
N ILE A 224 -12.54 -20.20 2.05
CA ILE A 224 -12.18 -18.90 1.46
C ILE A 224 -11.53 -18.00 2.53
N ALA A 225 -12.14 -17.86 3.70
CA ALA A 225 -11.62 -17.00 4.77
C ALA A 225 -10.22 -17.42 5.24
N ARG A 226 -9.96 -18.74 5.36
CA ARG A 226 -8.63 -19.28 5.71
C ARG A 226 -7.59 -18.98 4.63
N LEU A 227 -7.96 -19.16 3.36
CA LEU A 227 -7.09 -18.88 2.21
C LEU A 227 -6.77 -17.39 2.10
N GLU A 228 -7.75 -16.53 2.31
CA GLU A 228 -7.59 -15.07 2.37
C GLU A 228 -6.62 -14.66 3.49
N ALA A 229 -6.76 -15.24 4.70
CA ALA A 229 -5.83 -15.00 5.79
C ALA A 229 -4.39 -15.45 5.45
N LYS A 230 -4.24 -16.60 4.78
CA LYS A 230 -2.93 -17.09 4.30
C LYS A 230 -2.34 -16.15 3.24
N ARG A 231 -3.14 -15.74 2.25
CA ARG A 231 -2.75 -14.75 1.22
C ARG A 231 -2.26 -13.47 1.87
N PHE A 232 -3.02 -12.95 2.85
CA PHE A 232 -2.69 -11.72 3.55
C PHE A 232 -1.34 -11.80 4.28
N LYS A 233 -1.06 -12.93 4.97
CA LYS A 233 0.25 -13.15 5.60
C LYS A 233 1.40 -13.13 4.59
N ILE A 234 1.20 -13.72 3.41
CA ILE A 234 2.20 -13.74 2.34
C ILE A 234 2.42 -12.35 1.75
N VAL A 235 1.34 -11.61 1.46
CA VAL A 235 1.42 -10.22 0.97
C VAL A 235 2.12 -9.33 1.99
N LYS A 236 1.83 -9.48 3.29
CA LYS A 236 2.52 -8.74 4.35
C LYS A 236 4.03 -9.01 4.33
N LYS A 237 4.44 -10.26 4.09
CA LYS A 237 5.86 -10.61 3.94
C LYS A 237 6.48 -9.91 2.74
N ILE A 238 5.80 -9.88 1.58
CA ILE A 238 6.26 -9.17 0.39
C ILE A 238 6.48 -7.68 0.69
N VAL A 239 5.50 -7.03 1.31
CA VAL A 239 5.57 -5.58 1.65
C VAL A 239 6.69 -5.27 2.65
N SER A 240 7.07 -6.23 3.50
CA SER A 240 8.19 -6.08 4.44
C SER A 240 9.57 -6.38 3.86
N LEU A 241 9.66 -6.84 2.60
CA LEU A 241 10.95 -6.98 1.91
C LEU A 241 11.42 -5.59 1.49
N ASN A 242 12.65 -5.24 1.85
CA ASN A 242 13.42 -4.00 1.57
C ASN A 242 14.39 -3.67 2.72
N ASP A 243 14.25 -4.32 3.89
CA ASP A 243 15.12 -4.08 5.04
C ASP A 243 16.59 -4.40 4.72
N GLY A 244 16.87 -5.41 3.90
CA GLY A 244 18.24 -5.82 3.57
C GLY A 244 18.96 -4.81 2.67
N VAL A 245 18.27 -4.32 1.64
CA VAL A 245 18.77 -3.26 0.74
C VAL A 245 19.02 -1.99 1.53
N PHE A 246 18.06 -1.56 2.33
CA PHE A 246 18.20 -0.36 3.14
C PHE A 246 19.29 -0.49 4.20
N GLN A 247 19.43 -1.66 4.82
CA GLN A 247 20.51 -1.91 5.78
C GLN A 247 21.88 -1.80 5.09
N ALA A 248 22.08 -2.43 3.94
CA ALA A 248 23.32 -2.32 3.18
C ALA A 248 23.62 -0.86 2.81
N PHE A 249 22.66 -0.15 2.22
CA PHE A 249 22.78 1.26 1.87
C PHE A 249 23.12 2.15 3.09
N SER A 250 22.49 1.89 4.23
CA SER A 250 22.67 2.73 5.43
C SER A 250 24.09 2.70 6.01
N THR A 251 24.91 1.71 5.64
CA THR A 251 26.28 1.53 6.17
C THR A 251 27.23 2.67 5.83
N ILE A 252 26.94 3.46 4.80
CA ILE A 252 27.76 4.62 4.41
C ILE A 252 27.41 5.90 5.17
N PHE A 253 26.40 5.86 6.03
CA PHE A 253 25.94 7.00 6.82
C PHE A 253 26.21 6.77 8.31
N ASP A 254 26.49 7.86 9.02
CA ASP A 254 26.72 7.82 10.48
C ASP A 254 25.55 7.24 11.28
N SER A 255 24.34 7.30 10.71
CA SER A 255 23.15 6.70 11.33
C SER A 255 22.11 6.31 10.30
N ARG A 256 21.28 5.33 10.67
CA ARG A 256 20.11 4.91 9.91
C ARG A 256 19.14 6.09 9.65
N LYS A 257 18.98 7.01 10.61
CA LYS A 257 18.16 8.22 10.45
C LYS A 257 18.73 9.17 9.38
N LYS A 258 20.06 9.36 9.37
CA LYS A 258 20.73 10.19 8.34
C LYS A 258 20.59 9.57 6.95
N ALA A 259 20.71 8.25 6.83
CA ALA A 259 20.44 7.53 5.58
C ALA A 259 19.00 7.76 5.09
N GLN A 260 18.00 7.61 5.98
CA GLN A 260 16.59 7.87 5.64
C GLN A 260 16.37 9.32 5.20
N TYR A 261 16.92 10.28 5.93
CA TYR A 261 16.78 11.70 5.62
C TYR A 261 17.42 12.07 4.28
N ARG A 262 18.62 11.56 3.99
CA ARG A 262 19.30 11.80 2.71
C ARG A 262 18.57 11.16 1.54
N LEU A 263 18.09 9.94 1.71
CA LEU A 263 17.28 9.28 0.69
C LEU A 263 15.96 10.02 0.45
N LYS A 264 15.32 10.55 1.51
CA LYS A 264 14.13 11.40 1.40
C LYS A 264 14.39 12.65 0.55
N ILE A 265 15.45 13.42 0.86
CA ILE A 265 15.80 14.62 0.08
C ILE A 265 16.05 14.27 -1.38
N ALA A 266 16.80 13.21 -1.65
CA ALA A 266 17.11 12.82 -3.01
C ALA A 266 15.83 12.43 -3.79
N ARG A 267 14.91 11.70 -3.15
CA ARG A 267 13.58 11.37 -3.72
C ARG A 267 12.75 12.62 -4.00
N GLU A 268 12.75 13.59 -3.11
CA GLU A 268 12.03 14.86 -3.30
C GLU A 268 12.59 15.64 -4.50
N LYS A 269 13.92 15.67 -4.67
CA LYS A 269 14.54 16.23 -5.87
C LYS A 269 14.12 15.48 -7.13
N PHE A 270 14.17 14.15 -7.10
CA PHE A 270 13.71 13.35 -8.25
C PHE A 270 12.27 13.67 -8.62
N ARG A 271 11.37 13.70 -7.64
CA ARG A 271 9.96 14.09 -7.83
C ARG A 271 9.82 15.48 -8.43
N PHE A 272 10.57 16.46 -7.93
CA PHE A 272 10.56 17.82 -8.45
C PHE A 272 10.92 17.84 -9.95
N TYR A 273 12.03 17.20 -10.33
CA TYR A 273 12.47 17.16 -11.72
C TYR A 273 11.53 16.35 -12.62
N PHE A 274 10.99 15.24 -12.14
CA PHE A 274 9.97 14.48 -12.84
C PHE A 274 8.74 15.34 -13.15
N LEU A 275 8.17 16.01 -12.14
CA LEU A 275 7.00 16.87 -12.34
C LEU A 275 7.30 18.07 -13.23
N LYS A 276 8.51 18.63 -13.14
CA LYS A 276 8.97 19.71 -14.01
C LYS A 276 9.02 19.27 -15.47
N LEU A 277 9.70 18.17 -15.76
CA LEU A 277 9.81 17.63 -17.12
C LEU A 277 8.44 17.23 -17.69
N LYS A 278 7.55 16.70 -16.84
CA LYS A 278 6.18 16.37 -17.22
C LYS A 278 5.39 17.61 -17.61
N LYS A 279 5.47 18.67 -16.80
CA LYS A 279 4.85 19.97 -17.09
C LYS A 279 5.40 20.61 -18.38
N GLU A 280 6.68 20.39 -18.67
CA GLU A 280 7.35 20.87 -19.88
C GLU A 280 7.07 20.01 -21.13
N GLY A 281 6.30 18.92 -21.01
CA GLY A 281 6.00 18.01 -22.12
C GLY A 281 7.22 17.18 -22.58
N LEU A 282 8.27 17.11 -21.77
CA LEU A 282 9.50 16.38 -22.09
C LEU A 282 9.42 14.89 -21.71
N ILE A 283 8.47 14.55 -20.85
CA ILE A 283 8.05 13.19 -20.50
C ILE A 283 6.51 13.18 -20.34
N GLU A 284 5.84 12.15 -20.85
CA GLU A 284 4.38 11.96 -20.73
C GLU A 284 3.98 11.27 -19.42
#